data_AF-A0A3C7VVI2-F1
#
_entry.id   AF-A0A3C7VVI2-F1
#
_cell.length_a   1.000
_cell.length_b   1.000
_cell.length_c   1.000
_cell.angle_alpha   90.00
_cell.angle_beta   90.00
_cell.angle_gamma   90.00
#
_symmetry.space_group_name_H-M   'P 1'
#
loop_
_entity.id
_entity.type
_entity.pdbx_description
1 polymer ?
#
loop_
_entity_poly.entity_id
_entity_poly.type
_entity_poly.pdbx_seq_one_letter_code
_entity_poly.pdbx_strand_id
1 'polypeptide(L)' 'QIQDAGIPNMAALADYVPNLHIADAPVNTNIYMRGVGSGNNQGFEQSVGMYIDGVYMGRGRQYRAAFLDVERVEVLRGPQ' A
#
# COMPACT_ATOMS: atom_id res chain seq x y z
N GLN A 1 0.00 -9.32 -16.30
CA GLN A 1 0.63 -9.96 -15.10
C GLN A 1 -0.15 -9.71 -13.82
N ILE A 2 -0.45 -8.46 -13.41
CA ILE A 2 -1.24 -8.20 -12.17
C ILE A 2 -2.74 -8.53 -12.33
N GLN A 3 -3.34 -8.15 -13.47
CA GLN A 3 -4.72 -8.55 -13.78
C GLN A 3 -4.84 -10.07 -13.94
N ASP A 4 -3.89 -10.70 -14.63
CA ASP A 4 -3.86 -12.17 -14.80
C ASP A 4 -3.62 -12.93 -13.49
N ALA A 5 -2.86 -12.33 -12.56
CA ALA A 5 -2.63 -12.89 -11.22
C ALA A 5 -3.84 -12.69 -10.28
N GLY A 6 -4.90 -12.02 -10.73
CA GLY A 6 -6.09 -11.78 -9.92
C GLY A 6 -5.80 -10.92 -8.69
N ILE A 7 -4.90 -9.93 -8.80
CA ILE A 7 -4.56 -9.01 -7.71
C ILE A 7 -5.34 -7.70 -7.93
N PRO A 8 -6.53 -7.52 -7.32
CA PRO A 8 -7.40 -6.38 -7.61
C PRO A 8 -7.01 -5.09 -6.88
N ASN A 9 -6.14 -5.14 -5.87
CA ASN A 9 -5.79 -4.01 -5.02
C ASN A 9 -4.51 -4.26 -4.21
N MET A 10 -4.06 -3.23 -3.47
CA MET A 10 -2.88 -3.31 -2.61
C MET A 10 -3.00 -4.37 -1.51
N ALA A 11 -4.20 -4.61 -0.96
CA ALA A 11 -4.40 -5.60 0.09
C ALA A 11 -4.10 -7.02 -0.42
N ALA A 12 -4.59 -7.36 -1.62
CA ALA A 12 -4.25 -8.62 -2.30
C ALA A 12 -2.76 -8.67 -2.69
N LEU A 13 -2.15 -7.54 -3.05
CA LEU A 13 -0.72 -7.49 -3.35
C LEU A 13 0.15 -7.88 -2.13
N ALA A 14 -0.31 -7.58 -0.91
CA ALA A 14 0.41 -7.93 0.31
C ALA A 14 0.63 -9.45 0.45
N ASP A 15 -0.23 -10.28 -0.14
CA ASP A 15 -0.07 -11.74 -0.14
C ASP A 15 1.14 -12.21 -0.99
N TYR A 16 1.54 -11.40 -1.97
CA TYR A 16 2.66 -11.69 -2.89
C TYR A 16 3.94 -10.96 -2.51
N VAL A 17 3.88 -10.00 -1.59
CA VAL A 17 4.98 -9.13 -1.21
C VAL A 17 5.41 -9.44 0.21
N PRO A 18 6.53 -10.16 0.41
CA PRO A 18 7.00 -10.51 1.74
C PRO A 18 7.26 -9.27 2.60
N ASN A 19 6.79 -9.32 3.84
CA ASN A 19 6.89 -8.25 4.84
C ASN A 19 6.11 -6.97 4.50
N LEU A 20 5.21 -6.99 3.52
CA LEU A 20 4.17 -5.98 3.37
C LEU A 20 2.94 -6.46 4.15
N HIS A 21 2.41 -5.61 5.02
CA HIS A 21 1.19 -5.88 5.75
C HIS A 21 0.28 -4.65 5.71
N ILE A 22 -0.97 -4.86 5.31
CA ILE A 22 -1.98 -3.81 5.22
C ILE A 22 -3.12 -4.21 6.16
N ALA A 23 -3.34 -3.40 7.18
CA ALA A 23 -4.38 -3.60 8.17
C ALA A 23 -5.48 -2.56 7.98
N ASP A 24 -6.68 -3.04 7.68
CA ASP A 24 -7.86 -2.19 7.58
C ASP A 24 -8.42 -1.89 8.97
N ALA A 25 -8.39 -0.60 9.35
CA ALA A 25 -9.12 -0.10 10.50
C ALA A 25 -10.31 0.79 10.06
N PRO A 26 -11.34 0.96 10.90
CA PRO A 26 -12.54 1.73 10.56
C PRO A 26 -12.23 3.18 10.20
N VAL A 27 -11.21 3.73 10.86
CA VAL A 27 -10.87 5.15 10.79
C VAL A 27 -9.76 5.42 9.76
N ASN A 28 -8.74 4.55 9.72
CA ASN A 28 -7.59 4.65 8.80
C ASN A 28 -7.16 3.26 8.32
N THR A 29 -6.40 3.19 7.23
CA THR A 29 -5.69 1.96 6.85
C THR A 29 -4.24 2.10 7.30
N ASN A 30 -3.72 1.09 7.99
CA ASN A 30 -2.33 1.08 8.42
C ASN A 30 -1.52 0.21 7.49
N ILE A 31 -0.42 0.74 6.99
CA ILE A 31 0.50 0.03 6.12
C ILE A 31 1.82 -0.14 6.85
N TYR A 32 2.31 -1.38 6.82
CA TYR A 32 3.56 -1.78 7.43
C TYR A 32 4.45 -2.42 6.38
N MET A 33 5.71 -1.99 6.32
CA MET A 33 6.74 -2.67 5.54
C MET A 33 7.88 -3.04 6.48
N ARG A 34 8.20 -4.33 6.59
CA ARG A 34 9.22 -4.86 7.52
C ARG A 34 8.99 -4.42 8.98
N GLY A 35 7.72 -4.30 9.39
CA GLY A 35 7.34 -3.86 10.73
C GLY A 35 7.36 -2.34 10.95
N VAL A 36 7.75 -1.54 9.95
CA VAL A 36 7.72 -0.06 10.01
C VAL A 36 6.39 0.44 9.46
N GLY A 37 5.66 1.24 10.24
CA GLY A 37 4.41 1.87 9.84
C GLY A 37 3.96 2.92 10.86
N SER A 38 3.05 3.82 10.45
CA SER A 38 2.65 4.98 11.27
C SER A 38 1.58 4.65 12.33
N GLY A 39 0.90 3.51 12.21
CA GLY A 39 -0.22 3.13 13.08
C GLY A 39 -1.44 4.05 12.97
N ASN A 40 -2.35 3.93 13.95
CA ASN A 40 -3.66 4.60 13.95
C ASN A 40 -3.59 6.08 14.37
N ASN A 41 -2.85 6.91 13.63
CA ASN A 41 -2.84 8.35 13.84
C ASN A 41 -3.19 9.09 12.54
N GLN A 42 -4.27 9.89 12.58
CA GLN A 42 -4.77 10.62 11.41
C GLN A 42 -3.93 11.85 11.05
N GLY A 43 -3.16 12.39 12.00
CA GLY A 43 -2.31 13.56 11.81
C GLY A 43 -0.97 13.26 11.15
N PHE A 44 -0.58 11.98 11.07
CA PHE A 44 0.69 11.56 10.49
C PHE A 44 0.53 11.02 9.08
N GLU A 45 1.55 11.28 8.25
CA GLU A 45 1.73 10.60 6.98
C GLU A 45 2.12 9.13 7.20
N GLN A 46 1.82 8.28 6.22
CA GLN A 46 2.19 6.87 6.28
C GLN A 46 3.71 6.70 6.11
N SER A 47 4.35 5.91 6.99
CA SER A 47 5.79 5.63 6.91
C SER A 47 6.18 4.83 5.67
N VAL A 48 5.22 4.10 5.11
CA VAL A 48 5.33 3.48 3.80
C VAL A 48 4.70 4.45 2.81
N GLY A 49 5.46 4.86 1.79
CA GLY A 49 4.95 5.73 0.73
C GLY A 49 4.35 4.94 -0.43
N MET A 50 3.26 5.43 -0.99
CA MET A 50 2.68 4.94 -2.23
C MET A 50 2.67 6.05 -3.24
N TYR A 51 2.99 5.69 -4.48
CA TYR A 51 3.03 6.60 -5.61
C TYR A 51 2.20 5.98 -6.73
N ILE A 52 1.32 6.78 -7.32
CA ILE A 52 0.58 6.43 -8.53
C ILE A 52 1.01 7.44 -9.58
N ASP A 53 1.64 6.97 -10.66
CA ASP A 53 2.18 7.81 -11.73
C ASP A 53 3.06 8.98 -11.22
N GLY A 54 3.84 8.72 -10.16
CA GLY A 54 4.73 9.70 -9.51
C GLY A 54 4.04 10.62 -8.50
N VAL A 55 2.72 10.54 -8.33
CA VAL A 55 1.98 11.34 -7.33
C VAL A 55 1.95 10.61 -6.01
N TYR A 56 2.40 11.28 -4.94
CA TYR A 56 2.43 10.73 -3.59
C TYR A 56 1.03 10.59 -2.99
N MET A 57 0.77 9.43 -2.38
CA MET A 57 -0.49 9.05 -1.74
C MET A 57 -0.27 8.92 -0.23
N GLY A 58 -0.24 10.06 0.48
CA GLY A 58 0.12 10.12 1.91
C GLY A 58 -0.96 9.64 2.88
N ARG A 59 -2.16 9.29 2.41
CA ARG A 59 -3.28 8.87 3.28
C ARG A 59 -3.48 7.37 3.18
N GLY A 60 -3.57 6.71 4.35
CA GLY A 60 -3.80 5.27 4.43
C GLY A 60 -5.02 4.81 3.62
N ARG A 61 -6.13 5.56 3.65
CA ARG A 61 -7.34 5.23 2.88
C ARG A 61 -7.12 5.12 1.36
N GLN A 62 -6.12 5.82 0.81
CA GLN A 62 -5.82 5.74 -0.62
C GLN A 62 -5.32 4.35 -1.02
N TYR A 63 -4.72 3.59 -0.11
CA TYR A 63 -4.26 2.21 -0.37
C TYR A 63 -5.40 1.22 -0.61
N ARG A 64 -6.64 1.58 -0.27
CA ARG A 64 -7.83 0.76 -0.57
C ARG A 64 -8.31 0.88 -2.01
N ALA A 65 -7.72 1.78 -2.80
CA ALA A 65 -8.09 1.95 -4.19
C ALA A 65 -7.92 0.63 -4.95
N ALA A 66 -8.91 0.30 -5.78
CA ALA A 66 -8.79 -0.80 -6.72
C ALA A 66 -7.76 -0.45 -7.78
N PHE A 67 -7.03 -1.45 -8.26
CA PHE A 67 -6.21 -1.33 -9.45
C PHE A 67 -7.14 -1.24 -10.66
N LEU A 68 -7.11 -0.09 -11.33
CA LEU A 68 -7.83 0.15 -12.57
C LEU A 68 -6.78 0.23 -13.68
N ASP A 69 -6.79 -0.74 -14.59
CA ASP A 69 -5.91 -0.79 -15.77
C ASP A 69 -4.43 -0.53 -15.47
N VAL A 70 -3.93 -1.14 -14.39
CA VAL A 70 -2.53 -1.02 -13.99
C VAL A 70 -1.64 -1.93 -14.83
N GLU A 71 -0.63 -1.34 -15.48
CA GLU A 71 0.38 -2.07 -16.25
C GLU A 71 1.39 -2.78 -15.34
N ARG A 72 1.90 -2.08 -14.32
CA ARG A 72 2.97 -2.56 -13.43
C ARG A 72 2.83 -2.00 -12.02
N VAL A 73 3.16 -2.81 -11.02
CA VAL A 73 3.41 -2.35 -9.64
C VAL A 73 4.83 -2.73 -9.25
N GLU A 74 5.56 -1.77 -8.70
CA GLU A 74 6.90 -1.97 -8.17
C GLU A 74 6.90 -1.79 -6.66
N VAL A 75 7.62 -2.67 -5.97
CA VAL A 75 7.79 -2.58 -4.52
C VAL A 75 9.27 -2.39 -4.20
N LEU A 76 9.60 -1.18 -3.75
CA LEU A 76 10.92 -0.85 -3.24
C LEU A 76 10.96 -1.14 -1.75
N ARG A 77 11.90 -1.99 -1.32
CA ARG A 77 12.05 -2.41 0.08
C ARG A 77 13.33 -1.82 0.67
N GLY A 78 13.20 -1.06 1.76
CA GLY A 78 14.34 -0.44 2.46
C GLY A 78 14.18 1.07 2.63
N PRO A 79 15.07 1.74 3.38
CA PRO A 79 15.10 3.20 3.44
C PRO A 79 15.34 3.75 2.03
N GLN A 80 14.49 4.68 1.61
CA GLN A 80 14.60 5.46 0.37
C GLN A 80 14.78 6.93 0.76
#